data_AF-A0A0I9VWL1-F1
#
_entry.id   AF-A0A0I9VWL1-F1
#
_cell.length_a   1.000
_cell.length_b   1.000
_cell.length_c   1.000
_cell.angle_alpha   90.00
_cell.angle_beta   90.00
_cell.angle_gamma   90.00
#
_symmetry.space_group_name_H-M   'P 1'
#
loop_
_entity.id
_entity.type
_entity.pdbx_description
1 polymer ?
#
loop_
_entity_poly.entity_id
_entity_poly.type
_entity_poly.pdbx_seq_one_letter_code
_entity_poly.pdbx_strand_id
1 'polypeptide(L)'
;MLIIGKKLSPYALLSISGLLAASDQAVKWLVQQSMAYGEYVSVTPFFNWVHLWNTGAAFSLFANGGGWQRYFFIGIAVVVSIFLIKLILENRHKGEAIAYSLILGG
;
A
#
# COMPACT_ATOMS: atom_id res chain seq x y z
N MET A 1 -25.99 -17.11 21.33
CA MET A 1 -24.57 -17.50 21.42
C MET A 1 -23.76 -16.54 20.54
N LEU A 2 -23.09 -15.55 21.16
CA LEU A 2 -22.49 -14.40 20.48
C LEU A 2 -21.22 -14.80 19.69
N ILE A 3 -21.31 -14.93 18.36
CA ILE A 3 -20.14 -14.99 17.46
C ILE A 3 -19.41 -13.62 17.39
N ILE A 4 -19.97 -12.60 18.04
CA ILE A 4 -19.54 -11.20 17.94
C ILE A 4 -18.23 -10.89 18.73
N GLY A 5 -17.73 -11.81 19.57
CA GLY A 5 -16.65 -11.49 20.54
C GLY A 5 -15.20 -11.81 20.16
N LYS A 6 -14.90 -12.59 19.11
CA LYS A 6 -13.49 -12.98 18.83
C LYS A 6 -12.74 -11.86 18.11
N LYS A 7 -11.75 -11.27 18.79
CA LYS A 7 -10.78 -10.36 18.17
C LYS A 7 -9.99 -11.07 17.04
N LEU A 8 -9.54 -10.33 16.03
CA LEU A 8 -8.75 -10.89 14.94
C LEU A 8 -7.33 -11.21 15.43
N SER A 9 -6.69 -12.19 14.80
CA SER A 9 -5.29 -12.51 15.09
C SER A 9 -4.40 -11.41 14.50
N PRO A 10 -3.57 -10.73 15.31
CA PRO A 10 -2.63 -9.75 14.80
C PRO A 10 -1.66 -10.33 13.77
N TYR A 11 -1.25 -11.59 13.94
CA TYR A 11 -0.37 -12.27 12.99
C TYR A 11 -1.06 -12.50 11.64
N ALA A 12 -2.33 -12.88 11.65
CA ALA A 12 -3.09 -13.02 10.40
C ALA A 12 -3.24 -11.68 9.68
N LEU A 13 -3.47 -10.59 10.42
CA LEU A 13 -3.52 -9.23 9.88
C LEU A 13 -2.17 -8.79 9.30
N LEU A 14 -1.06 -9.06 9.99
CA LEU A 14 0.28 -8.78 9.47
C LEU A 14 0.59 -9.64 8.23
N SER A 15 0.15 -10.89 8.17
CA SER A 15 0.26 -11.72 6.98
C SER A 15 -0.54 -11.15 5.81
N ILE A 16 -1.75 -10.62 6.04
CA ILE A 16 -2.54 -9.93 5.00
C ILE A 16 -1.79 -8.70 4.47
N SER A 17 -1.23 -7.88 5.36
CA SER A 17 -0.42 -6.71 4.97
C SER A 17 0.79 -7.12 4.12
N GLY A 18 1.52 -8.17 4.55
CA GLY A 18 2.68 -8.68 3.81
C GLY A 18 2.31 -9.25 2.44
N LEU A 19 1.20 -9.98 2.34
CA LEU A 19 0.69 -10.50 1.07
C LEU A 19 0.27 -9.37 0.12
N LEU A 20 -0.37 -8.33 0.64
CA LEU A 20 -0.76 -7.17 -0.14
C LEU A 20 0.48 -6.44 -0.69
N ALA A 21 1.48 -6.18 0.17
CA ALA A 21 2.74 -5.55 -0.24
C ALA A 21 3.49 -6.39 -1.28
N ALA A 22 3.54 -7.72 -1.11
CA ALA A 22 4.17 -8.62 -2.07
C ALA A 22 3.42 -8.62 -3.42
N SER A 23 2.09 -8.58 -3.39
CA SER A 23 1.26 -8.53 -4.59
C SER A 23 1.44 -7.21 -5.34
N ASP A 24 1.47 -6.08 -4.64
CA ASP A 24 1.78 -4.76 -5.21
C ASP A 24 3.14 -4.75 -5.92
N GLN A 25 4.18 -5.26 -5.25
CA GLN A 25 5.52 -5.33 -5.84
C GLN A 25 5.59 -6.28 -7.03
N ALA A 26 4.92 -7.43 -6.98
CA ALA A 26 4.84 -8.37 -8.09
C ALA A 26 4.20 -7.72 -9.33
N VAL A 27 3.08 -7.01 -9.15
CA VAL A 27 2.40 -6.29 -10.24
C VAL A 27 3.30 -5.19 -10.80
N LYS A 28 3.91 -4.35 -9.95
CA LYS A 28 4.85 -3.30 -10.40
C LYS A 28 6.03 -3.87 -11.18
N TRP A 29 6.58 -4.99 -10.72
CA TRP A 29 7.65 -5.69 -11.40
C TRP A 29 7.20 -6.22 -12.77
N LEU A 30 6.03 -6.87 -12.85
CA LEU A 30 5.47 -7.34 -14.12
C LEU A 30 5.30 -6.21 -15.13
N VAL A 31 4.76 -5.05 -14.70
CA VAL A 31 4.62 -3.87 -15.58
C VAL A 31 5.97 -3.37 -16.08
N GLN A 32 6.97 -3.26 -15.20
CA GLN A 32 8.32 -2.82 -15.59
C GLN A 32 8.99 -3.77 -16.58
N GLN A 33 8.72 -5.07 -16.51
CA GLN A 33 9.31 -6.06 -17.41
C GLN A 33 8.56 -6.19 -18.75
N SER A 34 7.25 -5.92 -18.76
CA SER A 34 6.38 -6.20 -19.92
C SER A 34 6.00 -4.96 -20.73
N MET A 35 6.19 -3.76 -20.20
CA MET A 35 5.75 -2.51 -20.84
C MET A 35 6.85 -1.46 -20.87
N ALA A 36 7.00 -0.77 -22.00
CA ALA A 36 7.85 0.41 -22.10
C ALA A 36 7.31 1.54 -21.22
N TYR A 37 8.19 2.43 -20.76
CA TYR A 37 7.76 3.61 -20.00
C TYR A 37 6.84 4.50 -20.86
N GLY A 38 5.69 4.89 -20.31
CA GLY A 38 4.67 5.67 -21.01
C GLY A 38 3.71 4.85 -21.89
N GLU A 39 3.93 3.54 -22.01
CA GLU A 39 3.02 2.64 -22.71
C GLU A 39 1.71 2.47 -21.95
N TYR A 40 0.61 2.27 -22.69
CA TYR A 40 -0.69 1.88 -22.14
C TYR A 40 -1.34 0.76 -22.95
N VAL A 41 -2.09 -0.09 -22.26
CA VAL A 41 -2.97 -1.12 -22.83
C VAL A 41 -4.41 -0.77 -22.45
N SER A 42 -5.28 -0.61 -23.43
CA SER A 42 -6.71 -0.41 -23.17
C SER A 42 -7.36 -1.74 -22.80
N VAL A 43 -7.89 -1.83 -21.58
CA VAL A 43 -8.51 -3.05 -21.04
C VAL A 43 -10.04 -2.97 -21.16
N THR A 44 -10.61 -1.81 -20.82
CA THR A 44 -12.03 -1.50 -21.02
C THR A 44 -12.18 -0.05 -21.52
N PRO A 45 -13.36 0.38 -21.99
CA PRO A 45 -13.57 1.76 -22.47
C PRO A 45 -13.27 2.88 -21.44
N PHE A 46 -13.18 2.56 -20.15
CA PHE A 46 -12.90 3.52 -19.08
C PHE A 46 -11.64 3.18 -18.27
N PHE A 47 -10.94 2.10 -18.61
CA PHE A 47 -9.77 1.63 -17.87
C PHE A 47 -8.61 1.29 -18.80
N ASN A 48 -7.52 2.02 -18.63
CA ASN A 48 -6.25 1.75 -19.26
C ASN A 48 -5.27 1.25 -18.21
N TRP A 49 -4.52 0.21 -18.57
CA TRP A 49 -3.37 -0.27 -17.82
C TRP A 49 -2.12 0.46 -18.32
N VAL A 50 -1.43 1.22 -17.46
CA VAL A 50 -0.40 2.20 -17.89
C VAL A 50 0.89 2.04 -17.09
N HIS A 51 2.04 2.15 -17.76
CA HIS A 51 3.34 2.21 -17.09
C HIS A 51 3.80 3.67 -16.92
N LEU A 52 3.65 4.20 -15.70
CA LEU A 52 4.12 5.54 -15.32
C LEU A 52 4.83 5.54 -13.96
N TRP A 53 5.75 6.48 -13.79
CA TRP A 53 6.42 6.74 -12.51
C TRP A 53 5.86 7.99 -11.87
N ASN A 54 5.48 7.89 -10.60
CA ASN A 54 5.08 9.05 -9.81
C ASN A 54 6.27 9.58 -9.02
N THR A 55 6.75 10.78 -9.37
CA THR A 55 7.92 11.43 -8.73
C THR A 55 7.55 12.28 -7.51
N GLY A 56 6.25 12.44 -7.22
CA GLY A 56 5.69 13.13 -6.06
C GLY A 56 4.62 12.31 -5.35
N ALA A 57 3.95 12.90 -4.36
CA ALA A 57 2.76 12.31 -3.76
C ALA A 57 1.49 12.69 -4.56
N ALA A 58 0.31 12.37 -4.03
CA ALA A 58 -0.96 12.76 -4.63
C ALA A 58 -1.01 14.26 -4.96
N PHE A 59 -1.70 14.63 -6.05
CA PHE A 59 -1.77 16.01 -6.56
C PHE A 59 -0.40 16.63 -6.87
N SER A 60 0.58 15.81 -7.27
CA SER A 60 1.95 16.24 -7.61
C SER A 60 2.67 16.95 -6.45
N LEU A 61 2.26 16.69 -5.21
CA LEU A 61 2.90 17.26 -4.04
C LEU A 61 4.39 16.87 -3.99
N PHE A 62 5.26 17.89 -3.97
CA PHE A 62 6.72 17.77 -4.02
C PHE A 62 7.32 17.11 -5.28
N ALA A 63 6.58 17.00 -6.39
CA ALA A 63 7.08 16.39 -7.63
C ALA A 63 8.34 17.08 -8.19
N ASN A 64 8.45 18.40 -8.03
CA ASN A 64 9.59 19.21 -8.50
C ASN A 64 10.68 19.40 -7.41
N GLY A 65 10.70 18.56 -6.38
CA GLY A 65 11.59 18.71 -5.23
C GLY A 65 13.06 18.32 -5.46
N GLY A 66 13.49 17.97 -6.66
CA GLY A 66 14.89 17.60 -6.92
C GLY A 66 15.35 16.29 -6.25
N GLY A 67 14.43 15.48 -5.72
CA GLY A 67 14.66 14.11 -5.28
C GLY A 67 14.67 13.89 -3.76
N TRP A 68 14.84 14.94 -2.95
CA TRP A 68 14.84 14.79 -1.48
C TRP A 68 13.49 14.27 -0.96
N GLN A 69 12.40 14.56 -1.68
CA GLN A 69 11.05 14.13 -1.31
C GLN A 69 10.94 12.61 -1.19
N ARG A 70 11.74 11.85 -1.95
CA ARG A 70 11.78 10.38 -1.85
C ARG A 70 12.18 9.93 -0.45
N TYR A 71 13.28 10.47 0.08
CA TYR A 71 13.77 10.10 1.41
C TYR A 71 12.84 10.61 2.51
N PHE A 72 12.26 11.78 2.33
CA PHE A 72 11.24 12.32 3.24
C PHE A 72 10.02 11.40 3.33
N PHE A 73 9.46 10.98 2.19
CA PHE A 73 8.30 10.07 2.16
C PHE A 73 8.63 8.68 2.69
N ILE A 74 9.83 8.15 2.43
CA ILE A 74 10.30 6.90 3.06
C ILE A 74 10.32 7.06 4.59
N GLY A 75 10.83 8.17 5.11
CA GLY A 75 10.83 8.46 6.54
C GLY A 75 9.42 8.46 7.14
N ILE A 76 8.47 9.15 6.49
CA ILE A 76 7.05 9.14 6.91
C ILE A 76 6.48 7.73 6.86
N ALA A 77 6.69 7.00 5.76
CA ALA A 77 6.18 5.65 5.59
C ALA A 77 6.68 4.71 6.70
N VAL A 78 7.96 4.76 7.05
CA VAL A 78 8.52 3.95 8.14
C VAL A 78 7.86 4.28 9.49
N VAL A 79 7.72 5.57 9.83
CA VAL A 79 7.09 5.99 11.09
C VAL A 79 5.62 5.55 11.15
N VAL A 80 4.87 5.76 10.07
CA VAL A 80 3.46 5.35 9.98
C VAL A 80 3.33 3.83 10.06
N SER A 81 4.19 3.07 9.38
CA SER A 81 4.17 1.60 9.44
C SER A 81 4.43 1.06 10.85
N ILE A 82 5.41 1.60 11.57
CA ILE A 82 5.66 1.23 12.98
C ILE A 82 4.43 1.52 13.84
N PHE A 83 3.81 2.68 13.65
CA PHE A 83 2.61 3.05 14.38
C PHE A 83 1.42 2.13 14.06
N LEU A 84 1.20 1.78 12.79
CA LEU A 84 0.15 0.85 12.38
C LEU A 84 0.37 -0.57 12.91
N ILE A 85 1.61 -1.06 12.91
CA ILE A 85 1.96 -2.36 13.52
C ILE A 85 1.59 -2.34 15.01
N LYS A 86 1.93 -1.27 15.74
CA LYS A 86 1.53 -1.11 17.14
C LYS A 86 0.00 -1.18 17.29
N LEU A 87 -0.76 -0.46 16.46
CA LEU A 87 -2.24 -0.46 16.53
C LEU A 87 -2.85 -1.83 16.19
N ILE A 88 -2.27 -2.58 15.25
CA ILE A 88 -2.68 -3.95 14.92
C ILE A 88 -2.45 -4.88 16.11
N LEU A 89 -1.30 -4.74 16.79
CA LEU A 89 -0.96 -5.53 17.98
C LEU A 89 -1.83 -5.19 19.20
N GLU A 90 -2.29 -3.94 19.33
CA GLU A 90 -3.26 -3.52 20.36
C GLU A 90 -4.64 -4.19 20.22
N ASN A 91 -4.90 -4.81 19.05
CA ASN A 91 -6.07 -5.65 18.78
C ASN A 91 -7.40 -4.93 19.08
N ARG A 92 -7.61 -3.83 18.35
CA ARG A 92 -8.81 -2.97 18.43
C ARG A 92 -10.04 -3.62 17.79
N HIS A 93 -11.10 -2.84 17.57
CA HIS A 93 -12.29 -3.33 16.89
C HIS A 93 -11.95 -3.91 15.51
N LYS A 94 -12.66 -4.97 15.10
CA LYS A 94 -12.34 -5.75 13.89
C LYS A 94 -12.18 -4.87 12.64
N GLY A 95 -13.08 -3.90 12.45
CA GLY A 95 -13.05 -2.99 11.30
C GLY A 95 -11.78 -2.14 11.26
N GLU A 96 -11.38 -1.57 12.40
CA GLU A 96 -10.14 -0.79 12.51
C GLU A 96 -8.91 -1.65 12.25
N ALA A 97 -8.87 -2.85 12.82
CA ALA A 97 -7.74 -3.75 12.68
C ALA A 97 -7.54 -4.21 11.21
N ILE A 98 -8.64 -4.46 10.49
CA ILE A 98 -8.60 -4.73 9.04
C ILE A 98 -8.12 -3.49 8.28
N ALA A 99 -8.67 -2.31 8.58
CA ALA A 99 -8.26 -1.07 7.93
C ALA A 99 -6.76 -0.79 8.11
N TYR A 100 -6.23 -0.93 9.32
CA TYR A 100 -4.80 -0.74 9.58
C TYR A 100 -3.94 -1.76 8.83
N SER A 101 -4.37 -3.02 8.74
CA SER A 101 -3.68 -4.04 7.98
C SER A 101 -3.61 -3.70 6.48
N LEU A 102 -4.71 -3.24 5.89
CA LEU A 102 -4.76 -2.84 4.48
C LEU A 102 -3.91 -1.59 4.22
N ILE A 103 -3.96 -0.60 5.11
CA ILE A 103 -3.12 0.62 4.98
C ILE A 103 -1.63 0.27 5.14
N LEU A 104 -1.27 -0.65 6.03
CA LEU A 104 0.12 -1.08 6.23
C LEU A 104 0.68 -1.84 5.02
N GLY A 105 -0.17 -2.57 4.29
CA GLY A 105 0.24 -3.35 3.13
C GLY A 105 0.33 -2.56 1.81
N GLY A 106 -0.23 -1.35 1.77
CA GLY A 106 -0.13 -0.44 0.63
C GLY A 106 1.07 0.48 0.74
#